data_AF-A0A8J8FIC8-F1
#
_entry.id   AF-A0A8J8FIC8-F1
#
_cell.length_a   1.000
_cell.length_b   1.000
_cell.length_c   1.000
_cell.angle_alpha   90.00
_cell.angle_beta   90.00
_cell.angle_gamma   90.00
#
_symmetry.space_group_name_H-M   'P 1'
#
loop_
_entity.id
_entity.type
_entity.pdbx_description
1 polymer ?
#
loop_
_entity_poly.entity_id
_entity_poly.type
_entity_poly.pdbx_seq_one_letter_code
_entity_poly.pdbx_strand_id
1 'polypeptide(L)'
;MKTLQKILNFFSSGKTKNISPIADERNMDFDEKLNDVGSFIYEEDGFIFQMIPAQQKIQWADIERLIAYKKDFLTTDEVCLDILFNNRKITITEATPGWYQFIQKTKFIFPGIPKNWDSEILQPAFALNLKVLYQRTDREIPDENNFYASFSYTTKTKIKELLELNNWTVRKSGSTDFEFENSWTTLTLEGNDNEPLLNGMVAFHNDNIMLLNRLFNALACEYVYEFYDKDNNLILEKISS
;
A
#
# COMPACT_ATOMS: atom_id res chain seq x y z
N MET A 1 -5.45 -25.26 -9.83
CA MET A 1 -4.19 -25.51 -9.07
C MET A 1 -2.92 -25.01 -9.80
N LYS A 2 -3.00 -23.96 -10.65
CA LYS A 2 -1.85 -23.37 -11.36
C LYS A 2 -1.60 -21.88 -11.02
N THR A 3 -2.44 -21.29 -10.17
CA THR A 3 -2.44 -19.84 -9.88
C THR A 3 -1.51 -19.47 -8.71
N LEU A 4 -1.33 -20.38 -7.73
CA LEU A 4 -0.45 -20.18 -6.57
C LEU A 4 1.05 -20.19 -6.92
N GLN A 5 1.45 -20.93 -7.98
CA GLN A 5 2.85 -20.99 -8.41
C GLN A 5 3.34 -19.67 -9.06
N LYS A 6 2.43 -18.87 -9.63
CA LYS A 6 2.77 -17.57 -10.23
C LYS A 6 3.04 -16.51 -9.16
N ILE A 7 2.37 -16.58 -8.02
CA ILE A 7 2.59 -15.67 -6.88
C ILE A 7 3.96 -15.93 -6.25
N LEU A 8 4.37 -17.21 -6.13
CA LEU A 8 5.68 -17.59 -5.59
C LEU A 8 6.86 -17.12 -6.47
N ASN A 9 6.71 -17.09 -7.80
CA ASN A 9 7.79 -16.72 -8.71
C ASN A 9 8.04 -15.20 -8.78
N PHE A 10 7.08 -14.36 -8.38
CA PHE A 10 7.26 -12.90 -8.33
C PHE A 10 8.17 -12.47 -7.17
N PHE A 11 8.29 -13.28 -6.11
CA PHE A 11 9.14 -12.99 -4.94
C PHE A 11 10.65 -13.25 -5.17
N SER A 12 11.05 -13.75 -6.35
CA SER A 12 12.42 -14.24 -6.59
C SER A 12 13.36 -13.30 -7.37
N SER A 13 12.93 -12.12 -7.84
CA SER A 13 13.79 -11.29 -8.72
C SER A 13 13.96 -9.81 -8.33
N GLY A 14 13.72 -9.43 -7.08
CA GLY A 14 14.04 -8.09 -6.58
C GLY A 14 15.06 -8.16 -5.46
N LYS A 15 16.30 -7.69 -5.69
CA LYS A 15 17.30 -7.49 -4.62
C LYS A 15 16.76 -6.45 -3.62
N THR A 16 16.07 -6.92 -2.59
CA THR A 16 15.62 -6.13 -1.45
C THR A 16 16.74 -6.10 -0.41
N LYS A 17 17.17 -4.88 -0.03
CA LYS A 17 18.07 -4.69 1.11
C LYS A 17 17.27 -4.98 2.38
N ASN A 18 17.39 -6.20 2.89
CA ASN A 18 16.97 -6.54 4.25
C ASN A 18 17.87 -5.78 5.23
N ILE A 19 17.31 -4.83 5.97
CA ILE A 19 17.99 -4.15 7.07
C ILE A 19 17.10 -4.35 8.28
N SER A 20 17.55 -5.18 9.22
CA SER A 20 16.83 -5.53 10.45
C SER A 20 16.94 -4.42 11.51
N PRO A 21 15.91 -4.20 12.33
CA PRO A 21 16.01 -3.32 13.50
C PRO A 21 17.05 -3.84 14.51
N ILE A 22 17.61 -2.92 15.32
CA ILE A 22 18.53 -3.23 16.42
C ILE A 22 17.68 -3.78 17.58
N ALA A 23 18.00 -4.97 18.07
CA ALA A 23 17.38 -5.56 19.25
C ALA A 23 17.81 -4.82 20.53
N ASP A 24 16.85 -4.43 21.37
CA ASP A 24 17.10 -3.86 22.70
C ASP A 24 17.07 -5.00 23.75
N GLU A 25 18.21 -5.28 24.39
CA GLU A 25 18.41 -6.42 25.32
C GLU A 25 17.94 -6.13 26.77
N ARG A 26 17.06 -5.15 26.99
CA ARG A 26 16.55 -4.83 28.34
C ARG A 26 15.53 -5.87 28.83
N ASN A 27 15.82 -6.50 29.98
CA ASN A 27 14.86 -7.33 30.72
C ASN A 27 13.79 -6.44 31.39
N MET A 28 12.78 -6.07 30.61
CA MET A 28 11.61 -5.29 31.05
C MET A 28 10.51 -6.21 31.59
N ASP A 29 9.78 -5.75 32.60
CA ASP A 29 8.58 -6.42 33.09
C ASP A 29 7.46 -6.41 32.02
N PHE A 30 6.49 -7.32 32.10
CA PHE A 30 5.44 -7.46 31.09
C PHE A 30 4.60 -6.17 30.95
N ASP A 31 4.28 -5.53 32.07
CA ASP A 31 3.55 -4.26 32.07
C ASP A 31 4.37 -3.12 31.45
N GLU A 32 5.69 -3.15 31.58
CA GLU A 32 6.58 -2.19 30.92
C GLU A 32 6.63 -2.43 29.42
N LYS A 33 6.70 -3.69 28.97
CA LYS A 33 6.68 -4.05 27.54
C LYS A 33 5.36 -3.69 26.85
N LEU A 34 4.24 -3.76 27.57
CA LEU A 34 2.92 -3.41 27.04
C LEU A 34 2.78 -1.90 26.80
N ASN A 35 3.47 -1.09 27.61
CA ASN A 35 3.44 0.37 27.53
C ASN A 35 4.61 0.96 26.73
N ASP A 36 5.59 0.15 26.33
CA ASP A 36 6.71 0.57 25.51
C ASP A 36 6.24 0.87 24.07
N VAL A 37 6.41 2.12 23.65
CA VAL A 37 6.15 2.54 22.25
C VAL A 37 7.33 2.22 21.33
N GLY A 38 8.52 1.97 21.90
CA GLY A 38 9.73 1.54 21.20
C GLY A 38 10.05 2.35 19.95
N SER A 39 10.16 1.66 18.81
CA SER A 39 10.53 2.26 17.52
C SER A 39 9.40 3.01 16.81
N PHE A 40 8.26 3.22 17.48
CA PHE A 40 7.05 3.81 16.89
C PHE A 40 6.66 5.13 17.55
N ILE A 41 6.31 6.11 16.73
CA ILE A 41 5.61 7.32 17.15
C ILE A 41 4.22 7.28 16.53
N TYR A 42 3.17 7.32 17.36
CA TYR A 42 1.78 7.22 16.89
C TYR A 42 1.16 8.59 16.69
N GLU A 43 0.46 8.73 15.56
CA GLU A 43 -0.39 9.86 15.22
C GLU A 43 -1.84 9.38 15.09
N GLU A 44 -2.78 10.30 14.87
CA GLU A 44 -4.21 9.95 14.74
C GLU A 44 -4.48 9.11 13.49
N ASP A 45 -3.88 9.48 12.36
CA ASP A 45 -4.07 8.89 11.03
C ASP A 45 -3.01 7.84 10.66
N GLY A 46 -1.95 7.69 11.46
CA GLY A 46 -0.84 6.82 11.13
C GLY A 46 0.20 6.64 12.24
N PHE A 47 1.41 6.32 11.81
CA PHE A 47 2.57 6.20 12.68
C PHE A 47 3.88 6.48 11.92
N ILE A 48 4.93 6.80 12.67
CA ILE A 48 6.30 6.89 12.18
C ILE A 48 7.07 5.70 12.73
N PHE A 49 7.65 4.89 11.83
CA PHE A 49 8.55 3.81 12.19
C PHE A 49 10.01 4.26 12.06
N GLN A 50 10.74 4.21 13.17
CA GLN A 50 12.13 4.64 13.26
C GLN A 50 13.08 3.47 12.94
N MET A 51 13.78 3.55 11.80
CA MET A 51 14.79 2.58 11.39
C MET A 51 16.12 3.29 11.15
N ILE A 52 17.01 3.36 12.15
CA ILE A 52 18.27 4.11 12.00
C ILE A 52 19.02 3.68 10.72
N PRO A 53 19.40 4.61 9.81
CA PRO A 53 19.36 6.08 9.96
C PRO A 53 18.12 6.79 9.39
N ALA A 54 17.11 6.06 8.92
CA ALA A 54 15.89 6.57 8.32
C ALA A 54 14.68 6.55 9.27
N GLN A 55 13.62 7.25 8.87
CA GLN A 55 12.29 7.10 9.43
C GLN A 55 11.29 6.99 8.29
N GLN A 56 10.22 6.23 8.51
CA GLN A 56 9.16 6.06 7.54
C GLN A 56 7.82 6.40 8.19
N LYS A 57 7.20 7.48 7.70
CA LYS A 57 5.81 7.80 8.04
C LYS A 57 4.87 6.92 7.22
N ILE A 58 3.89 6.31 7.87
CA ILE A 58 2.93 5.37 7.29
C ILE A 58 1.54 5.76 7.80
N GLN A 59 0.63 6.06 6.89
CA GLN A 59 -0.76 6.28 7.24
C GLN A 59 -1.49 4.94 7.37
N TRP A 60 -2.39 4.81 8.34
CA TRP A 60 -3.22 3.61 8.50
C TRP A 60 -4.03 3.34 7.24
N ALA A 61 -4.54 4.40 6.61
CA ALA A 61 -5.28 4.32 5.35
C ALA A 61 -4.41 3.84 4.17
N ASP A 62 -3.09 3.95 4.24
CA ASP A 62 -2.17 3.50 3.18
C ASP A 62 -1.81 2.02 3.30
N ILE A 63 -2.06 1.37 4.44
CA ILE A 63 -1.81 -0.06 4.61
C ILE A 63 -2.69 -0.86 3.66
N GLU A 64 -2.05 -1.65 2.80
CA GLU A 64 -2.69 -2.55 1.85
C GLU A 64 -2.89 -3.92 2.45
N ARG A 65 -1.89 -4.42 3.20
CA ARG A 65 -1.92 -5.75 3.81
C ARG A 65 -1.10 -5.79 5.09
N LEU A 66 -1.58 -6.59 6.03
CA LEU A 66 -0.83 -7.07 7.18
C LEU A 66 -0.73 -8.58 7.08
N ILE A 67 0.48 -9.09 6.90
CA ILE A 67 0.75 -10.53 6.75
C ILE A 67 1.63 -10.94 7.91
N ALA A 68 1.05 -11.69 8.85
CA ALA A 68 1.82 -12.28 9.93
C ALA A 68 2.31 -13.66 9.50
N TYR A 69 3.50 -14.03 9.95
CA TYR A 69 4.00 -15.38 9.79
C TYR A 69 4.98 -15.74 10.90
N LYS A 70 5.13 -17.03 11.16
CA LYS A 70 6.16 -17.55 12.05
C LYS A 70 7.39 -17.91 11.25
N LYS A 71 8.57 -17.49 11.71
CA LYS A 71 9.86 -17.90 11.19
C LYS A 71 10.47 -18.92 12.15
N ASP A 72 10.64 -20.15 11.69
CA ASP A 72 11.29 -21.20 12.48
C ASP A 72 12.82 -20.99 12.49
N PHE A 73 13.42 -20.87 13.68
CA PHE A 73 14.86 -21.03 13.89
C PHE A 73 15.14 -22.43 14.46
N LEU A 74 16.43 -22.79 14.61
CA LEU A 74 16.84 -24.13 15.05
C LEU A 74 16.15 -24.60 16.34
N THR A 75 15.98 -23.70 17.32
CA THR A 75 15.42 -24.03 18.65
C THR A 75 14.37 -23.03 19.13
N THR A 76 14.07 -21.99 18.36
CA THR A 76 13.16 -20.90 18.74
C THR A 76 12.30 -20.51 17.56
N ASP A 77 11.13 -19.97 17.82
CA ASP A 77 10.28 -19.35 16.82
C ASP A 77 10.33 -17.83 17.00
N GLU A 78 10.14 -17.08 15.91
CA GLU A 78 9.92 -15.63 15.96
C GLU A 78 8.71 -15.28 15.10
N VAL A 79 7.76 -14.54 15.68
CA VAL A 79 6.65 -13.98 14.92
C VAL A 79 7.12 -12.74 14.17
N CYS A 80 6.83 -12.72 12.88
CA CYS A 80 7.08 -11.61 11.96
C CYS A 80 5.75 -11.04 11.48
N LEU A 81 5.75 -9.74 11.20
CA LEU A 81 4.64 -9.03 10.57
C LEU A 81 5.17 -8.19 9.40
N ASP A 82 4.75 -8.56 8.19
CA ASP A 82 4.94 -7.76 6.99
C ASP A 82 3.80 -6.74 6.88
N ILE A 83 4.17 -5.47 6.79
CA ILE A 83 3.26 -4.33 6.57
C ILE A 83 3.51 -3.84 5.15
N LEU A 84 2.53 -4.06 4.27
CA LEU A 84 2.58 -3.64 2.87
C LEU A 84 1.77 -2.35 2.72
N PHE A 85 2.36 -1.33 2.09
CA PHE A 85 1.77 -0.01 1.89
C PHE A 85 2.48 0.72 0.74
N ASN A 86 1.76 1.42 -0.12
CA ASN A 86 2.32 2.24 -1.22
C ASN A 86 3.39 1.50 -2.05
N ASN A 87 3.16 0.22 -2.38
CA ASN A 87 4.12 -0.67 -3.06
C ASN A 87 5.48 -0.84 -2.33
N ARG A 88 5.50 -0.58 -1.03
CA ARG A 88 6.63 -0.80 -0.11
C ARG A 88 6.25 -1.87 0.91
N LYS A 89 7.27 -2.41 1.56
CA LYS A 89 7.14 -3.37 2.64
C LYS A 89 8.08 -3.00 3.77
N ILE A 90 7.56 -2.99 4.99
CA ILE A 90 8.40 -3.10 6.20
C ILE A 90 8.09 -4.42 6.89
N THR A 91 9.10 -5.02 7.48
CA THR A 91 8.97 -6.23 8.29
C THR A 91 9.36 -5.87 9.72
N ILE A 92 8.46 -6.10 10.65
CA ILE A 92 8.74 -6.01 12.09
C ILE A 92 8.61 -7.40 12.70
N THR A 93 9.30 -7.63 13.81
CA THR A 93 9.31 -8.92 14.52
C THR A 93 9.05 -8.73 16.01
N GLU A 94 8.84 -9.81 16.75
CA GLU A 94 8.71 -9.77 18.22
C GLU A 94 9.88 -9.08 18.92
N ALA A 95 11.06 -9.08 18.30
CA ALA A 95 12.25 -8.38 18.81
C ALA A 95 12.25 -6.86 18.51
N THR A 96 11.33 -6.37 17.69
CA THR A 96 11.22 -4.93 17.37
C THR A 96 10.71 -4.18 18.61
N PRO A 97 11.43 -3.17 19.12
CA PRO A 97 10.97 -2.38 20.26
C PRO A 97 9.58 -1.79 20.00
N GLY A 98 8.68 -1.91 20.96
CA GLY A 98 7.28 -1.49 20.83
C GLY A 98 6.35 -2.44 20.08
N TRP A 99 6.80 -3.66 19.75
CA TRP A 99 6.00 -4.70 19.10
C TRP A 99 4.60 -4.89 19.72
N TYR A 100 4.53 -5.09 21.04
CA TYR A 100 3.24 -5.36 21.72
C TYR A 100 2.26 -4.20 21.56
N GLN A 101 2.74 -2.98 21.73
CA GLN A 101 1.93 -1.77 21.57
C GLN A 101 1.43 -1.67 20.11
N PHE A 102 2.31 -1.91 19.12
CA PHE A 102 1.94 -1.92 17.71
C PHE A 102 0.86 -2.97 17.39
N ILE A 103 0.97 -4.18 17.94
CA ILE A 103 -0.06 -5.22 17.77
C ILE A 103 -1.40 -4.78 18.37
N GLN A 104 -1.41 -4.13 19.54
CA GLN A 104 -2.67 -3.61 20.10
C GLN A 104 -3.26 -2.48 19.25
N LYS A 105 -2.43 -1.59 18.72
CA LYS A 105 -2.88 -0.53 17.82
C LYS A 105 -3.48 -1.09 16.53
N THR A 106 -2.85 -2.09 15.91
CA THR A 106 -3.42 -2.71 14.70
C THR A 106 -4.75 -3.40 14.98
N LYS A 107 -4.91 -4.11 16.10
CA LYS A 107 -6.20 -4.70 16.51
C LYS A 107 -7.31 -3.66 16.74
N PHE A 108 -6.94 -2.46 17.21
CA PHE A 108 -7.88 -1.35 17.39
C PHE A 108 -8.27 -0.69 16.07
N ILE A 109 -7.28 -0.38 15.22
CA ILE A 109 -7.48 0.30 13.93
C ILE A 109 -8.18 -0.61 12.90
N PHE A 110 -7.91 -1.92 12.96
CA PHE A 110 -8.49 -2.91 12.06
C PHE A 110 -9.32 -3.94 12.85
N PRO A 111 -10.59 -3.64 13.18
CA PRO A 111 -11.43 -4.52 14.01
C PRO A 111 -11.65 -5.93 13.45
N GLY A 112 -11.40 -6.14 12.16
CA GLY A 112 -11.47 -7.45 11.50
C GLY A 112 -10.30 -8.38 11.85
N ILE A 113 -9.22 -7.88 12.44
CA ILE A 113 -8.08 -8.70 12.87
C ILE A 113 -8.50 -9.56 14.07
N PRO A 114 -8.33 -10.90 14.02
CA PRO A 114 -8.68 -11.77 15.15
C PRO A 114 -7.87 -11.43 16.41
N LYS A 115 -8.53 -11.25 17.56
CA LYS A 115 -7.86 -10.77 18.79
C LYS A 115 -6.73 -11.66 19.31
N ASN A 116 -6.74 -12.94 18.96
CA ASN A 116 -5.83 -13.98 19.42
C ASN A 116 -4.89 -14.50 18.30
N TRP A 117 -4.79 -13.80 17.16
CA TRP A 117 -4.03 -14.26 16.00
C TRP A 117 -2.56 -14.57 16.34
N ASP A 118 -1.98 -13.81 17.26
CA ASP A 118 -0.60 -13.88 17.72
C ASP A 118 -0.30 -15.16 18.49
N SER A 119 -1.29 -15.71 19.21
CA SER A 119 -1.16 -17.04 19.82
C SER A 119 -1.40 -18.17 18.81
N GLU A 120 -2.32 -17.97 17.86
CA GLU A 120 -2.64 -18.97 16.83
C GLU A 120 -1.47 -19.19 15.86
N ILE A 121 -0.71 -18.14 15.56
CA ILE A 121 0.36 -18.22 14.55
C ILE A 121 1.56 -19.06 15.00
N LEU A 122 1.70 -19.29 16.30
CA LEU A 122 2.73 -20.16 16.86
C LEU A 122 2.48 -21.65 16.59
N GLN A 123 1.25 -22.00 16.18
CA GLN A 123 0.83 -23.38 15.92
C GLN A 123 0.73 -23.67 14.41
N PRO A 124 1.15 -24.83 13.91
CA PRO A 124 1.84 -25.90 14.64
C PRO A 124 3.32 -25.58 14.88
N ALA A 125 3.94 -26.26 15.85
CA ALA A 125 5.37 -26.15 16.11
C ALA A 125 6.19 -26.63 14.90
N PHE A 126 7.32 -25.96 14.63
CA PHE A 126 8.27 -26.31 13.55
C PHE A 126 7.66 -26.37 12.13
N ALA A 127 6.68 -25.51 11.86
CA ALA A 127 6.09 -25.37 10.55
C ALA A 127 5.77 -23.91 10.27
N LEU A 128 6.03 -23.50 9.04
CA LEU A 128 5.63 -22.19 8.54
C LEU A 128 4.11 -22.04 8.66
N ASN A 129 3.69 -21.09 9.49
CA ASN A 129 2.30 -20.64 9.54
C ASN A 129 2.25 -19.18 9.07
N LEU A 130 1.48 -18.92 8.01
CA LEU A 130 1.28 -17.61 7.41
C LEU A 130 -0.20 -17.25 7.48
N LYS A 131 -0.49 -16.04 7.97
CA LYS A 131 -1.84 -15.53 8.12
C LYS A 131 -1.94 -14.10 7.60
N VAL A 132 -2.84 -13.87 6.65
CA VAL A 132 -3.23 -12.51 6.26
C VAL A 132 -4.18 -11.99 7.34
N LEU A 133 -3.72 -11.04 8.14
CA LEU A 133 -4.49 -10.45 9.24
C LEU A 133 -5.44 -9.38 8.72
N TYR A 134 -4.97 -8.60 7.77
CA TYR A 134 -5.72 -7.55 7.11
C TYR A 134 -5.33 -7.53 5.64
N GLN A 135 -6.35 -7.39 4.80
CA GLN A 135 -6.21 -7.12 3.38
C GLN A 135 -7.21 -6.01 3.09
N ARG A 136 -6.72 -4.89 2.58
CA ARG A 136 -7.57 -3.80 2.15
C ARG A 136 -8.37 -4.27 0.93
N THR A 137 -9.70 -4.23 1.01
CA THR A 137 -10.63 -4.69 -0.04
C THR A 137 -11.43 -3.54 -0.67
N ASP A 138 -11.44 -2.36 -0.06
CA ASP A 138 -12.14 -1.16 -0.54
C ASP A 138 -11.35 -0.39 -1.62
N ARG A 139 -10.17 -0.90 -2.00
CA ARG A 139 -9.37 -0.39 -3.13
C ARG A 139 -9.07 -1.48 -4.17
N GLU A 140 -10.01 -2.40 -4.39
CA GLU A 140 -9.90 -3.38 -5.49
C GLU A 140 -9.97 -2.65 -6.84
N ILE A 141 -8.97 -2.90 -7.69
CA ILE A 141 -8.94 -2.38 -9.05
C ILE A 141 -10.02 -3.16 -9.84
N PRO A 142 -10.96 -2.48 -10.52
CA PRO A 142 -11.99 -3.17 -11.28
C PRO A 142 -11.40 -3.98 -12.44
N ASP A 143 -12.13 -5.00 -12.89
CA ASP A 143 -11.72 -5.84 -14.03
C ASP A 143 -11.80 -5.11 -15.38
N GLU A 144 -12.49 -3.97 -15.44
CA GLU A 144 -12.73 -3.18 -16.65
C GLU A 144 -12.45 -1.68 -16.40
N ASN A 145 -12.21 -0.95 -17.50
CA ASN A 145 -11.99 0.49 -17.45
C ASN A 145 -13.21 1.20 -16.86
N ASN A 146 -13.01 1.87 -15.73
CA ASN A 146 -14.06 2.58 -15.03
C ASN A 146 -13.75 4.08 -14.87
N PHE A 147 -12.61 4.55 -15.38
CA PHE A 147 -12.16 5.92 -15.23
C PHE A 147 -11.75 6.50 -16.58
N TYR A 148 -12.22 7.71 -16.87
CA TYR A 148 -11.93 8.43 -18.10
C TYR A 148 -11.71 9.90 -17.76
N ALA A 149 -10.63 10.49 -18.27
CA ALA A 149 -10.32 11.90 -18.10
C ALA A 149 -9.82 12.52 -19.39
N SER A 150 -10.25 13.76 -19.65
CA SER A 150 -9.78 14.60 -20.74
C SER A 150 -9.19 15.88 -20.18
N PHE A 151 -8.17 16.40 -20.85
CA PHE A 151 -7.47 17.61 -20.42
C PHE A 151 -7.35 18.58 -21.59
N SER A 152 -7.49 19.87 -21.30
CA SER A 152 -7.23 20.97 -22.23
C SER A 152 -6.07 21.81 -21.71
N TYR A 153 -5.33 22.46 -22.61
CA TYR A 153 -4.25 23.41 -22.25
C TYR A 153 -3.08 22.81 -21.43
N THR A 154 -2.88 21.49 -21.52
CA THR A 154 -1.72 20.79 -20.94
C THR A 154 -1.18 19.75 -21.91
N THR A 155 -0.03 19.15 -21.61
CA THR A 155 0.63 18.16 -22.48
C THR A 155 0.76 16.80 -21.79
N LYS A 156 0.92 15.73 -22.60
CA LYS A 156 1.18 14.39 -22.06
C LYS A 156 2.43 14.35 -21.18
N THR A 157 3.47 15.09 -21.55
CA THR A 157 4.71 15.19 -20.76
C THR A 157 4.45 15.75 -19.36
N LYS A 158 3.64 16.80 -19.23
CA LYS A 158 3.31 17.39 -17.91
C LYS A 158 2.51 16.42 -17.03
N ILE A 159 1.51 15.74 -17.61
CA ILE A 159 0.72 14.73 -16.90
C ILE A 159 1.62 13.58 -16.44
N LYS A 160 2.49 13.09 -17.33
CA LYS A 160 3.46 12.03 -17.02
C LYS A 160 4.37 12.42 -15.85
N GLU A 161 5.02 13.57 -15.92
CA GLU A 161 5.93 14.06 -14.88
C GLU A 161 5.22 14.19 -13.53
N LEU A 162 3.98 14.69 -13.52
CA LEU A 162 3.18 14.81 -12.31
C LEU A 162 2.89 13.44 -11.67
N LEU A 163 2.50 12.43 -12.48
CA LEU A 163 2.22 11.08 -11.98
C LEU A 163 3.50 10.39 -11.47
N GLU A 164 4.63 10.54 -12.18
CA GLU A 164 5.95 10.03 -11.75
C GLU A 164 6.38 10.64 -10.40
N LEU A 165 6.23 11.95 -10.23
CA LEU A 165 6.51 12.65 -8.96
C LEU A 165 5.64 12.16 -7.80
N ASN A 166 4.53 11.48 -8.08
CA ASN A 166 3.61 10.92 -7.09
C ASN A 166 3.73 9.39 -6.96
N ASN A 167 4.90 8.83 -7.27
CA ASN A 167 5.25 7.42 -7.12
C ASN A 167 4.45 6.44 -7.98
N TRP A 168 3.91 6.89 -9.12
CA TRP A 168 3.36 5.96 -10.10
C TRP A 168 4.51 5.36 -10.92
N THR A 169 4.43 4.05 -11.16
CA THR A 169 5.35 3.39 -12.07
C THR A 169 4.93 3.72 -13.49
N VAL A 170 5.88 4.16 -14.32
CA VAL A 170 5.60 4.55 -15.72
C VAL A 170 6.34 3.63 -16.67
N ARG A 171 5.60 3.12 -17.65
CA ARG A 171 6.16 2.39 -18.79
C ARG A 171 5.66 3.00 -20.09
N LYS A 172 6.52 2.98 -21.11
CA LYS A 172 6.14 3.42 -22.44
C LYS A 172 5.24 2.36 -23.09
N SER A 173 4.10 2.79 -23.64
CA SER A 173 3.22 1.95 -24.46
C SER A 173 3.15 2.56 -25.85
N GLY A 174 3.70 1.88 -26.86
CA GLY A 174 3.78 2.44 -28.21
C GLY A 174 4.79 3.58 -28.39
N SER A 175 4.59 4.41 -29.42
CA SER A 175 5.52 5.49 -29.78
C SER A 175 5.34 6.74 -28.93
N THR A 176 4.10 7.06 -28.54
CA THR A 176 3.71 8.32 -27.88
C THR A 176 2.91 8.15 -26.59
N ASP A 177 2.57 6.92 -26.19
CA ASP A 177 1.62 6.69 -25.11
C ASP A 177 2.34 6.12 -23.88
N PHE A 178 1.71 6.29 -22.73
CA PHE A 178 2.30 5.95 -21.44
C PHE A 178 1.29 5.16 -20.63
N GLU A 179 1.77 4.10 -19.98
CA GLU A 179 0.99 3.35 -19.01
C GLU A 179 1.54 3.64 -17.61
N PHE A 180 0.62 3.87 -16.68
CA PHE A 180 0.89 4.22 -15.29
C PHE A 180 0.25 3.20 -14.38
N GLU A 181 0.98 2.75 -13.37
CA GLU A 181 0.50 1.73 -12.43
C GLU A 181 0.92 2.09 -11.00
N ASN A 182 0.01 1.86 -10.05
CA ASN A 182 0.31 1.77 -8.62
C ASN A 182 -0.65 0.75 -7.97
N SER A 183 -0.67 0.68 -6.63
CA SER A 183 -1.45 -0.32 -5.91
C SER A 183 -2.98 -0.20 -6.00
N TRP A 184 -3.52 0.86 -6.58
CA TRP A 184 -4.96 1.11 -6.69
C TRP A 184 -5.41 1.51 -8.11
N THR A 185 -4.52 1.48 -9.11
CA THR A 185 -4.88 1.91 -10.46
C THR A 185 -3.93 1.39 -11.54
N THR A 186 -4.47 1.26 -12.75
CA THR A 186 -3.72 1.12 -14.01
C THR A 186 -4.34 2.07 -15.03
N LEU A 187 -3.58 3.07 -15.47
CA LEU A 187 -4.04 4.08 -16.43
C LEU A 187 -3.19 4.09 -17.70
N THR A 188 -3.79 4.50 -18.80
CA THR A 188 -3.16 4.77 -20.08
C THR A 188 -3.35 6.24 -20.43
N LEU A 189 -2.26 6.94 -20.72
CA LEU A 189 -2.25 8.30 -21.24
C LEU A 189 -1.99 8.24 -22.74
N GLU A 190 -3.00 8.63 -23.50
CA GLU A 190 -3.04 8.60 -24.95
C GLU A 190 -3.56 9.92 -25.53
N GLY A 191 -3.86 9.92 -26.83
CA GLY A 191 -4.31 11.12 -27.54
C GLY A 191 -3.16 12.02 -27.99
N ASN A 192 -3.51 13.23 -28.43
CA ASN A 192 -2.54 14.20 -28.91
C ASN A 192 -2.02 15.09 -27.76
N ASP A 193 -0.93 15.82 -27.97
CA ASP A 193 -0.32 16.65 -26.91
C ASP A 193 -1.15 17.88 -26.51
N ASN A 194 -2.17 18.27 -27.27
CA ASN A 194 -3.05 19.41 -26.96
C ASN A 194 -4.34 18.98 -26.25
N GLU A 195 -4.74 17.72 -26.43
CA GLU A 195 -5.94 17.11 -25.86
C GLU A 195 -5.58 15.71 -25.30
N PRO A 196 -4.77 15.64 -24.24
CA PRO A 196 -4.44 14.35 -23.63
C PRO A 196 -5.68 13.66 -23.07
N LEU A 197 -5.72 12.33 -23.21
CA LEU A 197 -6.74 11.47 -22.61
C LEU A 197 -6.08 10.51 -21.64
N LEU A 198 -6.66 10.36 -20.45
CA LEU A 198 -6.19 9.42 -19.43
C LEU A 198 -7.36 8.50 -19.06
N ASN A 199 -7.23 7.21 -19.32
CA ASN A 199 -8.29 6.24 -19.03
C ASN A 199 -7.72 4.95 -18.45
N GLY A 200 -8.55 4.20 -17.72
CA GLY A 200 -8.14 2.91 -17.20
C GLY A 200 -8.97 2.42 -16.03
N MET A 201 -8.36 1.56 -15.23
CA MET A 201 -8.95 0.90 -14.08
C MET A 201 -8.49 1.60 -12.82
N VAL A 202 -9.41 2.21 -12.07
CA VAL A 202 -9.15 2.91 -10.82
C VAL A 202 -10.05 2.32 -9.74
N ALA A 203 -9.46 1.89 -8.63
CA ALA A 203 -10.23 1.50 -7.47
C ALA A 203 -11.05 2.69 -6.93
N PHE A 204 -12.38 2.62 -7.02
CA PHE A 204 -13.26 3.72 -6.67
C PHE A 204 -13.34 3.91 -5.15
N HIS A 205 -12.53 4.83 -4.63
CA HIS A 205 -12.44 5.15 -3.21
C HIS A 205 -12.20 6.64 -3.00
N ASN A 206 -12.75 7.22 -1.93
CA ASN A 206 -12.69 8.66 -1.67
C ASN A 206 -11.26 9.21 -1.65
N ASP A 207 -10.32 8.50 -1.01
CA ASP A 207 -8.91 8.93 -0.96
C ASP A 207 -8.25 8.99 -2.35
N ASN A 208 -8.56 8.02 -3.22
CA ASN A 208 -8.03 7.98 -4.58
C ASN A 208 -8.61 9.15 -5.40
N ILE A 209 -9.91 9.42 -5.25
CA ILE A 209 -10.60 10.54 -5.89
C ILE A 209 -10.00 11.88 -5.40
N MET A 210 -9.78 12.03 -4.09
CA MET A 210 -9.14 13.23 -3.52
C MET A 210 -7.71 13.41 -4.02
N LEU A 211 -6.94 12.32 -4.16
CA LEU A 211 -5.60 12.36 -4.74
C LEU A 211 -5.64 12.80 -6.20
N LEU A 212 -6.47 12.17 -7.03
CA LEU A 212 -6.65 12.55 -8.44
C LEU A 212 -7.04 14.03 -8.58
N ASN A 213 -8.00 14.50 -7.77
CA ASN A 213 -8.38 15.92 -7.72
C ASN A 213 -7.19 16.83 -7.43
N ARG A 214 -6.40 16.50 -6.39
CA ARG A 214 -5.22 17.28 -6.02
C ARG A 214 -4.18 17.32 -7.15
N LEU A 215 -3.96 16.19 -7.81
CA LEU A 215 -3.02 16.08 -8.93
C LEU A 215 -3.50 16.91 -10.12
N PHE A 216 -4.72 16.70 -10.59
CA PHE A 216 -5.22 17.40 -11.77
C PHE A 216 -5.34 18.91 -11.54
N ASN A 217 -5.72 19.34 -10.33
CA ASN A 217 -5.68 20.77 -9.97
C ASN A 217 -4.26 21.36 -10.04
N ALA A 218 -3.22 20.58 -9.73
CA ALA A 218 -1.83 21.03 -9.78
C ALA A 218 -1.32 21.25 -11.22
N LEU A 219 -2.01 20.73 -12.24
CA LEU A 219 -1.68 20.99 -13.65
C LEU A 219 -2.03 22.42 -14.08
N ALA A 220 -2.85 23.14 -13.30
CA ALA A 220 -3.36 24.47 -13.63
C ALA A 220 -3.96 24.52 -15.06
N CYS A 221 -4.78 23.51 -15.38
CA CYS A 221 -5.41 23.35 -16.69
C CYS A 221 -6.88 22.95 -16.51
N GLU A 222 -7.64 23.00 -17.60
CA GLU A 222 -9.00 22.47 -17.61
C GLU A 222 -8.98 20.95 -17.77
N TYR A 223 -9.84 20.26 -17.05
CA TYR A 223 -10.04 18.83 -17.14
C TYR A 223 -11.48 18.43 -16.81
N VAL A 224 -11.89 17.31 -17.39
CA VAL A 224 -13.10 16.57 -17.00
C VAL A 224 -12.67 15.16 -16.70
N TYR A 225 -13.24 14.55 -15.65
CA TYR A 225 -13.15 13.11 -15.49
C TYR A 225 -14.44 12.49 -14.98
N GLU A 226 -14.62 11.24 -15.34
CA GLU A 226 -15.80 10.44 -15.10
C GLU A 226 -15.40 9.09 -14.49
N PHE A 227 -16.25 8.59 -13.61
CA PHE A 227 -16.20 7.23 -13.09
C PHE A 227 -17.48 6.47 -13.40
N TYR A 228 -17.33 5.18 -13.71
CA TYR A 228 -18.43 4.29 -14.02
C TYR A 228 -18.45 3.08 -13.07
N ASP A 229 -19.63 2.52 -12.81
CA ASP A 229 -19.75 1.22 -12.17
C ASP A 229 -19.64 0.06 -13.19
N LYS A 230 -19.69 -1.18 -12.71
CA LYS A 230 -19.63 -2.40 -13.54
C LYS A 230 -20.77 -2.54 -14.56
N ASP A 231 -21.86 -1.81 -14.37
CA ASP A 231 -23.03 -1.81 -15.24
C ASP A 231 -22.98 -0.60 -16.20
N ASN A 232 -21.84 0.08 -16.27
CA ASN A 232 -21.57 1.30 -17.05
C ASN A 232 -22.45 2.50 -16.67
N ASN A 233 -22.95 2.57 -15.43
CA ASN A 233 -23.62 3.77 -14.93
C ASN A 233 -22.58 4.78 -14.45
N LEU A 234 -22.76 6.05 -14.80
CA LEU A 234 -21.95 7.14 -14.28
C LEU A 234 -22.18 7.28 -12.76
N ILE A 235 -21.13 7.13 -11.97
CA ILE A 235 -21.18 7.23 -10.50
C ILE A 235 -20.54 8.51 -9.97
N LEU A 236 -19.66 9.15 -10.74
CA LEU A 236 -19.06 10.43 -10.40
C LEU A 236 -18.58 11.15 -11.66
N GLU A 237 -18.84 12.45 -11.72
CA GLU A 237 -18.32 13.37 -12.73
C GLU A 237 -17.64 14.54 -12.01
N LYS A 238 -16.49 14.96 -12.53
CA LYS A 238 -15.78 16.15 -12.07
C LYS A 238 -15.42 17.00 -13.26
N ILE A 239 -15.84 18.26 -13.20
CA ILE A 239 -15.48 19.30 -14.16
C ILE A 239 -14.66 20.35 -13.41
N SER A 240 -13.49 20.71 -13.92
CA SER A 240 -12.75 21.87 -13.45
C SER A 240 -13.17 23.11 -14.24
N SER A 241 -13.34 24.22 -13.54
CA SER A 241 -13.51 25.56 -14.11
C SER A 241 -12.23 26.37 -14.00
#